data_AF-A0A2G2F2W6-F1
#
_entry.id   AF-A0A2G2F2W6-F1
#
_cell.length_a   1.000
_cell.length_b   1.000
_cell.length_c   1.000
_cell.angle_alpha   90.00
_cell.angle_beta   90.00
_cell.angle_gamma   90.00
#
_symmetry.space_group_name_H-M   'P 1'
#
loop_
_entity.id
_entity.type
_entity.pdbx_description
1 polymer ?
#
loop_
_entity_poly.entity_id
_entity_poly.type
_entity_poly.pdbx_seq_one_letter_code
_entity_poly.pdbx_strand_id
1 'polypeptide(L)'
;ELKFYLAYNFTIPVSNNMKYKVDGDDFNEKNTIPINAFQHGPSLRVGYKDFFLFTRYNVPSLFLTPEFESVELFSFGISLGG
;
A
#
# COMPACT_ATOMS: atom_id res chain seq x y z
N GLU A 1 -27.15 2.05 2.21
CA GLU A 1 -26.84 1.80 3.63
C GLU A 1 -25.42 2.26 3.93
N LEU A 2 -25.25 3.01 5.01
CA LEU A 2 -23.94 3.44 5.50
C LEU A 2 -23.32 2.29 6.31
N LYS A 3 -22.08 1.95 6.04
CA LYS A 3 -21.34 0.84 6.65
C LYS A 3 -20.06 1.36 7.30
N PHE A 4 -19.72 0.80 8.45
CA PHE A 4 -18.54 1.17 9.24
C PHE A 4 -17.81 -0.08 9.71
N TYR A 5 -16.49 -0.11 9.51
CA TYR A 5 -15.64 -1.23 9.90
C TYR A 5 -14.37 -0.75 10.60
N LEU A 6 -14.04 -1.41 11.70
CA LEU A 6 -12.73 -1.40 12.31
C LEU A 6 -12.00 -2.67 11.86
N ALA A 7 -10.76 -2.52 11.41
CA ALA A 7 -9.95 -3.64 10.95
C ALA A 7 -8.48 -3.46 11.34
N TYR A 8 -7.70 -4.51 11.10
CA TYR A 8 -6.25 -4.45 11.13
C TYR A 8 -5.74 -4.92 9.77
N ASN A 9 -4.97 -4.09 9.07
CA ASN A 9 -4.50 -4.40 7.73
C ASN A 9 -3.00 -4.64 7.70
N PHE A 10 -2.61 -5.45 6.72
CA PHE A 10 -1.22 -5.71 6.35
C PHE A 10 -1.06 -5.41 4.86
N THR A 11 0.03 -4.74 4.50
CA THR A 11 0.42 -4.43 3.14
C THR A 11 1.81 -4.98 2.90
N ILE A 12 1.91 -5.89 1.94
CA ILE A 12 3.16 -6.45 1.48
C ILE A 12 3.46 -5.82 0.13
N PRO A 13 4.58 -5.09 0.00
CA PRO A 13 5.05 -4.58 -1.29
C PRO A 13 5.20 -5.70 -2.31
N VAL A 14 4.68 -5.52 -3.51
CA VAL A 14 5.04 -6.36 -4.65
C VAL A 14 5.75 -5.48 -5.67
N SER A 15 7.04 -5.73 -5.86
CA SER A 15 7.81 -5.08 -6.92
C SER A 15 7.61 -5.84 -8.23
N ASN A 16 7.52 -5.11 -9.33
CA ASN A 16 7.41 -5.69 -10.66
C ASN A 16 8.55 -5.18 -11.55
N ASN A 17 9.10 -6.09 -12.36
CA ASN A 17 10.11 -5.74 -13.35
C ASN A 17 9.40 -5.59 -14.68
N MET A 18 9.36 -4.37 -15.21
CA MET A 18 8.74 -4.11 -16.50
C MET A 18 9.81 -4.14 -17.59
N LYS A 19 9.66 -5.09 -18.52
CA LYS A 19 10.45 -5.15 -19.74
C LYS A 19 9.63 -4.57 -20.89
N TYR A 20 10.16 -3.57 -21.56
CA TYR A 20 9.52 -2.98 -22.73
C TYR A 20 10.56 -2.72 -23.82
N LYS A 21 10.13 -2.74 -25.08
CA LYS A 21 10.99 -2.50 -26.24
C LYS A 21 10.66 -1.14 -26.84
N VAL A 22 11.67 -0.33 -27.10
CA VAL A 22 11.57 0.93 -27.86
C VAL A 22 12.59 0.86 -28.99
N ASP A 23 12.15 1.03 -30.23
CA ASP A 23 12.99 1.04 -31.43
C ASP A 23 13.98 -0.14 -31.59
N GLY A 24 13.59 -1.33 -31.08
CA GLY A 24 14.38 -2.55 -31.18
C GLY A 24 15.33 -2.79 -30.01
N ASP A 25 15.51 -1.79 -29.14
CA ASP A 25 16.29 -1.91 -27.92
C ASP A 25 15.43 -2.40 -26.75
N ASP A 26 15.99 -3.35 -25.99
CA ASP A 26 15.37 -3.93 -24.80
C ASP A 26 15.63 -3.05 -23.58
N PHE A 27 14.57 -2.42 -23.07
CA PHE A 27 14.59 -1.67 -21.81
C PHE A 27 14.01 -2.52 -20.68
N ASN A 28 14.73 -2.56 -19.56
CA ASN A 28 14.33 -3.31 -18.38
C ASN A 28 14.31 -2.36 -17.19
N GLU A 29 13.12 -1.83 -16.90
CA GLU A 29 12.93 -0.91 -15.80
C GLU A 29 12.46 -1.71 -14.58
N LYS A 30 13.30 -1.73 -13.55
CA LYS A 30 12.88 -2.17 -12.24
C LYS A 30 12.00 -1.07 -11.68
N ASN A 31 10.70 -1.32 -11.54
CA ASN A 31 9.83 -0.41 -10.83
C ASN A 31 10.06 -0.61 -9.33
N THR A 32 11.26 -0.24 -8.87
CA THR A 32 11.56 0.03 -7.47
C THR A 32 11.15 1.45 -7.18
N ILE A 33 9.85 1.73 -7.30
CA ILE A 33 9.28 2.73 -6.39
C ILE A 33 9.71 2.24 -5.00
N PRO A 34 10.21 3.10 -4.11
CA PRO A 34 10.45 2.71 -2.73
C PRO A 34 9.09 2.39 -2.12
N ILE A 35 8.59 1.17 -2.37
CA ILE A 35 7.41 0.63 -1.72
C ILE A 35 7.93 0.26 -0.33
N ASN A 36 8.02 1.31 0.49
CA ASN A 36 8.62 1.32 1.80
C ASN A 36 7.97 0.24 2.63
N ALA A 37 8.76 -0.81 2.91
CA ALA A 37 8.57 -1.75 3.99
C ALA A 37 7.25 -2.55 3.98
N PHE A 38 7.27 -3.64 4.74
CA PHE A 38 6.02 -4.21 5.24
C PHE A 38 5.30 -3.15 6.09
N GLN A 39 4.07 -2.81 5.71
CA GLN A 39 3.25 -1.85 6.44
C GLN A 39 2.07 -2.56 7.09
N HIS A 40 1.79 -2.22 8.33
CA HIS A 40 0.66 -2.81 9.03
C HIS A 40 0.10 -1.87 10.08
N GLY A 41 -1.16 -2.08 10.47
CA GLY A 41 -1.76 -1.31 11.54
C GLY A 41 -3.28 -1.30 11.53
N PRO A 42 -3.88 -0.70 12.57
CA PRO A 42 -5.32 -0.56 12.68
C PRO A 42 -5.86 0.41 11.63
N SER A 43 -7.03 0.10 11.11
CA SER A 43 -7.73 0.90 10.12
C SER A 43 -9.21 1.09 10.42
N LEU A 44 -9.72 2.17 9.87
CA LEU A 44 -11.10 2.59 9.91
C LEU A 44 -11.59 2.69 8.48
N ARG A 45 -12.72 2.06 8.19
CA ARG A 45 -13.33 2.05 6.87
C ARG A 45 -14.79 2.47 6.95
N VAL A 46 -15.15 3.49 6.19
CA VAL A 46 -16.51 4.03 6.10
C VAL A 46 -16.94 3.96 4.64
N GLY A 47 -18.13 3.43 4.39
CA GLY A 47 -18.58 3.29 3.02
C GLY A 47 -20.07 3.21 2.85
N TYR A 48 -20.49 3.30 1.60
CA TYR A 48 -21.88 3.22 1.20
C TYR A 48 -22.00 2.20 0.06
N LYS A 49 -22.88 1.21 0.23
CA LYS A 49 -22.97 0.03 -0.64
C LYS A 49 -21.65 -0.75 -0.68
N ASP A 50 -20.94 -0.69 -1.80
CA ASP A 50 -19.70 -1.44 -2.08
C ASP A 50 -18.47 -0.53 -2.17
N PHE A 51 -18.64 0.78 -2.03
CA PHE A 51 -17.56 1.75 -2.05
C PHE A 51 -17.22 2.19 -0.64
N PHE A 52 -15.94 2.15 -0.32
CA PHE A 52 -15.45 2.49 1.00
C PHE A 52 -14.23 3.39 0.91
N LEU A 53 -14.19 4.40 1.78
CA LEU A 53 -12.99 5.15 2.09
C LEU A 53 -12.38 4.54 3.35
N PHE A 54 -11.06 4.33 3.34
CA PHE A 54 -10.34 3.87 4.52
C PHE A 54 -9.25 4.86 4.92
N THR A 55 -8.97 4.88 6.22
CA THR A 55 -7.75 5.44 6.79
C THR A 55 -7.10 4.39 7.67
N ARG A 56 -5.78 4.35 7.69
CA ARG A 56 -4.98 3.41 8.48
C ARG A 56 -3.84 4.16 9.14
N TYR A 57 -3.59 3.85 10.41
CA TYR A 57 -2.37 4.27 11.08
C TYR A 57 -1.30 3.19 10.87
N ASN A 58 -0.22 3.52 10.20
CA ASN A 58 0.88 2.59 9.94
C ASN A 58 1.81 2.54 11.15
N VAL A 59 1.99 1.34 11.67
CA VAL A 59 2.95 1.06 12.73
C VAL A 59 4.32 0.83 12.08
N PRO A 60 5.37 1.56 12.49
CA PRO A 60 6.71 1.31 11.99
C PRO A 60 7.19 -0.07 12.47
N SER A 61 7.75 -0.86 11.54
CA SER A 61 8.32 -2.16 11.91
C SER A 61 9.64 -1.96 12.64
N LEU A 62 9.74 -2.50 13.86
CA LEU A 62 10.97 -2.51 14.65
C LEU A 62 12.07 -3.41 14.05
N PHE A 63 11.74 -4.23 13.06
CA PHE A 63 12.61 -5.26 12.48
C PHE A 63 13.14 -4.90 11.09
N LEU A 64 12.86 -3.71 10.58
CA LEU A 64 13.37 -3.25 9.29
C LEU A 64 14.57 -2.32 9.53
N THR A 65 15.64 -2.58 8.79
CA THR A 65 16.93 -1.90 8.88
C THR A 65 16.79 -0.37 8.86
N PRO A 66 17.72 0.37 9.52
CA PRO A 66 17.67 1.83 9.65
C PRO A 66 17.70 2.60 8.33
N GLU A 67 17.95 1.93 7.20
CA GLU A 67 17.98 2.49 5.85
C GLU A 67 16.58 2.68 5.23
N PHE A 68 15.52 2.14 5.83
CA PHE A 68 14.14 2.39 5.39
C PHE A 68 13.59 3.65 6.05
N GLU A 69 14.14 4.80 5.64
CA GLU A 69 13.70 6.12 6.03
C GLU A 69 12.26 6.39 5.56
N SER A 70 11.42 6.83 6.50
CA SER A 70 10.03 7.27 6.34
C SER A 70 8.99 6.17 6.11
N VAL A 71 8.45 5.64 7.21
CA VAL A 71 7.12 5.02 7.21
C VAL A 71 6.10 6.15 7.20
N GLU A 72 5.29 6.25 6.14
CA GLU A 72 4.14 7.15 6.14
C GLU A 72 3.23 6.77 7.31
N LEU A 73 3.04 7.64 8.31
CA LEU A 73 2.27 7.31 9.52
C LEU A 73 0.79 7.02 9.24
N PHE A 74 0.25 7.58 8.15
CA PHE A 74 -1.13 7.38 7.75
C PHE A 74 -1.22 6.95 6.30
N SER A 75 -2.05 5.96 6.01
CA SER A 75 -2.47 5.61 4.66
C SER A 75 -3.96 5.89 4.50
N PHE A 76 -4.33 6.35 3.31
CA PHE A 76 -5.72 6.58 2.93
C PHE A 76 -5.97 5.92 1.57
N GLY A 77 -7.19 5.50 1.33
CA GLY A 77 -7.53 4.96 0.03
C GLY A 77 -8.98 4.57 -0.09
N ILE A 78 -9.32 4.09 -1.28
CA ILE A 78 -10.64 3.60 -1.62
C ILE A 78 -10.56 2.09 -1.74
N SER A 79 -11.52 1.37 -1.16
CA SER A 79 -11.67 -0.07 -1.38
C SER A 79 -13.05 -0.37 -1.92
N LEU A 80 -13.12 -1.41 -2.74
CA LEU A 80 -14.37 -1.99 -3.22
C LEU A 80 -14.65 -3.29 -2.47
N GLY A 81 -15.92 -3.51 -2.12
CA GLY A 81 -16.37 -4.74 -1.46
C GLY A 81 -16.69 -4.56 0.02
N GLY A 82 -17.77 -5.22 0.45
CA GLY A 82 -18.29 -5.23 1.83
C GLY A 82 -17.52 -6.19 2.71
#